data_AF-A0A6B3GZE0-F1
#
_entry.id   AF-A0A6B3GZE0-F1
#
_cell.length_a   1.000
_cell.length_b   1.000
_cell.length_c   1.000
_cell.angle_alpha   90.00
_cell.angle_beta   90.00
_cell.angle_gamma   90.00
#
_symmetry.space_group_name_H-M   'P 1'
#
loop_
_entity.id
_entity.type
_entity.pdbx_description
1 polymer ?
#
loop_
_entity_poly.entity_id
_entity_poly.type
_entity_poly.pdbx_seq_one_letter_code
_entity_poly.pdbx_strand_id
1 'polypeptide(L)'
;TEANAAAIRLARAATGRDRIVTFQGSYHGHADQVLGRQAGRGETVPVSRGIPRSAVSELTVCEYGSEAALHAIERDAQRIALVIVEPVQSRHPSLQPVEFVRRLREL
;
A
#
# COMPACT_ATOMS: atom_id res chain seq x y z
N THR A 1 6.89 8.79 9.96
CA THR A 1 7.55 8.64 8.64
C THR A 1 8.70 7.66 8.69
N GLU A 2 9.74 7.90 9.49
CA GLU A 2 10.96 7.08 9.51
C GLU A 2 10.69 5.60 9.82
N ALA A 3 9.84 5.31 10.81
CA ALA A 3 9.48 3.93 11.14
C ALA A 3 8.89 3.15 9.95
N ASN A 4 7.99 3.77 9.18
CA ASN A 4 7.40 3.13 8.00
C ASN A 4 8.42 2.98 6.87
N ALA A 5 9.31 3.96 6.68
CA ALA A 5 10.38 3.87 5.69
C ALA A 5 11.36 2.73 6.03
N ALA A 6 11.67 2.55 7.32
CA ALA A 6 12.49 1.45 7.81
C ALA A 6 11.79 0.09 7.65
N ALA A 7 10.50 -0.01 7.96
CA ALA A 7 9.71 -1.22 7.75
C ALA A 7 9.67 -1.63 6.27
N ILE A 8 9.50 -0.67 5.36
CA ILE A 8 9.57 -0.91 3.91
C ILE A 8 10.93 -1.45 3.51
N ARG A 9 12.01 -0.82 3.97
CA ARG A 9 13.37 -1.28 3.67
C ARG A 9 13.63 -2.69 4.21
N LEU A 10 13.18 -2.99 5.43
CA LEU A 10 13.33 -4.30 6.06
C LEU A 10 12.60 -5.37 5.26
N ALA A 11 11.35 -5.14 4.88
CA ALA A 11 10.57 -6.11 4.11
C ALA A 11 11.19 -6.37 2.74
N ARG A 12 11.60 -5.32 2.01
CA ARG A 12 12.29 -5.48 0.71
C ARG A 12 13.57 -6.30 0.85
N ALA A 13 14.38 -6.03 1.87
CA ALA A 13 15.61 -6.76 2.14
C ALA A 13 15.34 -8.23 2.50
N ALA A 14 14.31 -8.50 3.29
CA ALA A 14 13.95 -9.85 3.73
C ALA A 14 13.37 -10.71 2.60
N THR A 15 12.57 -10.12 1.70
CA THR A 15 11.89 -10.87 0.63
C THR A 15 12.63 -10.84 -0.70
N GLY A 16 13.55 -9.89 -0.91
CA GLY A 16 14.17 -9.65 -2.23
C GLY A 16 13.19 -9.13 -3.28
N ARG A 17 12.11 -8.46 -2.85
CA ARG A 17 11.02 -7.98 -3.72
C ARG A 17 10.91 -6.47 -3.60
N ASP A 18 10.37 -5.81 -4.62
CA ASP A 18 10.34 -4.34 -4.66
C ASP A 18 8.96 -3.73 -4.36
N ARG A 19 7.88 -4.42 -4.74
CA ARG A 19 6.53 -3.86 -4.72
C ARG A 19 5.99 -3.72 -3.31
N ILE A 20 5.37 -2.58 -3.03
CA ILE A 20 4.61 -2.35 -1.81
C ILE A 20 3.16 -2.04 -2.14
N VAL A 21 2.25 -2.50 -1.29
CA VAL A 21 0.81 -2.22 -1.42
C VAL A 21 0.37 -1.34 -0.25
N THR A 22 -0.42 -0.32 -0.55
CA THR A 22 -1.14 0.52 0.42
C THR A 22 -2.62 0.57 0.05
N PHE A 23 -3.42 1.22 0.88
CA PHE A 23 -4.84 1.41 0.59
C PHE A 23 -5.21 2.88 0.48
N GLN A 24 -6.14 3.20 -0.43
CA GLN A 24 -6.73 4.53 -0.57
C GLN A 24 -7.22 5.04 0.80
N GLY A 25 -6.94 6.31 1.11
CA GLY A 25 -7.30 6.94 2.38
C GLY A 25 -6.29 6.76 3.51
N SER A 26 -5.36 5.79 3.40
CA SER A 26 -4.35 5.53 4.44
C SER A 26 -3.27 6.61 4.47
N TYR A 27 -2.65 6.81 5.63
CA TYR A 27 -1.48 7.68 5.79
C TYR A 27 -0.30 6.96 6.42
N HIS A 28 0.81 6.92 5.69
CA HIS A 28 2.05 6.26 6.13
C HIS A 28 3.23 7.23 6.27
N GLY A 29 2.95 8.52 6.43
CA GLY A 29 3.96 9.57 6.50
C GLY A 29 4.24 10.21 5.14
N HIS A 30 5.43 10.79 4.99
CA HIS A 30 5.82 11.60 3.82
C HIS A 30 7.07 11.07 3.09
N ALA A 31 7.39 9.79 3.24
CA ALA A 31 8.43 9.20 2.39
C ALA A 31 7.89 9.04 0.96
N ASP A 32 8.63 9.50 -0.05
CA ASP A 32 8.12 9.59 -1.44
C ASP A 32 7.50 8.29 -1.96
N GLN A 33 8.06 7.15 -1.58
CA GLN A 33 7.60 5.81 -1.98
C GLN A 33 6.20 5.43 -1.50
N VAL A 34 5.62 6.15 -0.54
CA VAL A 34 4.21 5.98 -0.11
C VAL A 34 3.30 7.13 -0.54
N LEU A 35 3.83 8.13 -1.25
CA LEU A 35 3.10 9.33 -1.68
C LEU A 35 2.54 9.17 -3.11
N GLY A 36 1.83 8.06 -3.33
CA GLY A 36 1.09 7.79 -4.57
C GLY A 36 -0.42 7.71 -4.34
N ARG A 37 -1.17 7.91 -5.43
CA ARG A 37 -2.61 7.71 -5.51
C ARG A 37 -2.94 6.92 -6.76
N GLN A 38 -4.02 6.16 -6.71
CA GLN A 38 -4.54 5.50 -7.90
C GLN A 38 -5.08 6.55 -8.89
N ALA A 39 -4.73 6.40 -10.16
CA ALA A 39 -5.27 7.16 -11.27
C ALA A 39 -5.74 6.20 -12.36
N GLY A 40 -6.97 6.39 -12.85
CA GLY A 40 -7.53 5.59 -13.94
C GLY A 40 -7.50 4.08 -13.66
N ARG A 41 -7.14 3.29 -14.69
CA ARG A 41 -7.17 1.82 -14.71
C ARG A 41 -6.02 1.16 -13.93
N GLY A 42 -5.82 1.57 -12.68
CA GLY A 42 -4.87 0.91 -11.76
C GLY A 42 -3.42 1.41 -11.83
N GLU A 43 -3.16 2.53 -12.52
CA GLU A 43 -1.86 3.20 -12.46
C GLU A 43 -1.73 3.95 -11.12
N THR A 44 -0.59 3.84 -10.45
CA THR A 44 -0.26 4.71 -9.32
C THR A 44 0.52 5.92 -9.82
N VAL A 45 0.03 7.11 -9.51
CA VAL A 45 0.70 8.38 -9.85
C VAL A 45 1.04 9.16 -8.58
N PRO A 46 2.05 10.04 -8.60
CA PRO A 46 2.36 10.86 -7.44
C PRO A 46 1.19 11.72 -6.97
N VAL A 47 1.07 11.94 -5.66
CA VAL A 47 -0.01 12.76 -5.07
C VAL A 47 0.19 14.27 -5.30
N SER A 48 1.42 14.73 -5.52
CA SER A 48 1.75 16.14 -5.72
C SER A 48 2.92 16.35 -6.68
N ARG A 49 3.06 17.60 -7.16
CA ARG A 49 4.28 18.04 -7.85
C ARG A 49 5.47 17.95 -6.88
N GLY A 50 6.67 17.69 -7.42
CA GLY A 50 7.90 17.55 -6.64
C GLY A 50 8.29 16.11 -6.31
N ILE A 51 7.35 15.15 -6.43
CA ILE A 51 7.64 13.73 -6.28
C ILE A 51 7.88 13.12 -7.67
N PRO A 52 9.04 12.47 -7.93
CA PRO A 52 9.29 11.86 -9.22
C PRO A 52 8.40 10.64 -9.42
N ARG A 53 8.00 10.36 -10.67
CA ARG A 53 7.19 9.16 -10.99
C ARG A 53 7.86 7.86 -10.56
N SER A 54 9.19 7.79 -10.64
CA SER A 54 9.98 6.64 -10.19
C SER A 54 9.87 6.37 -8.69
N ALA A 55 9.54 7.37 -7.86
CA ALA A 55 9.37 7.12 -6.43
C ALA A 55 8.18 6.20 -6.15
N VAL A 56 7.13 6.25 -6.97
CA VAL A 56 5.90 5.48 -6.78
C VAL A 56 5.75 4.32 -7.78
N SER A 57 6.78 4.01 -8.58
CA SER A 57 6.69 2.97 -9.61
C SER A 57 6.44 1.58 -9.05
N GLU A 58 6.91 1.34 -7.81
CA GLU A 58 6.71 0.09 -7.09
C GLU A 58 5.62 0.17 -6.03
N LEU A 59 4.79 1.21 -6.07
CA LEU A 59 3.65 1.37 -5.18
C LEU A 59 2.36 0.96 -5.90
N THR A 60 1.59 0.08 -5.28
CA THR A 60 0.21 -0.20 -5.65
C THR A 60 -0.72 0.36 -4.59
N VAL A 61 -1.73 1.12 -5.02
CA VAL A 61 -2.77 1.64 -4.13
C VAL A 61 -4.07 0.91 -4.44
N CYS A 62 -4.55 0.12 -3.48
CA CYS A 62 -5.80 -0.63 -3.58
C CYS A 62 -6.94 0.08 -2.86
N GLU A 63 -8.18 -0.30 -3.17
CA GLU A 63 -9.35 0.12 -2.39
C GLU A 63 -9.36 -0.60 -1.03
N TYR A 64 -9.60 0.14 0.05
CA TYR A 64 -9.60 -0.45 1.40
C TYR A 64 -10.91 -1.22 1.66
N GLY A 65 -10.80 -2.45 2.14
CA GLY A 65 -11.98 -3.26 2.48
C GLY A 65 -12.67 -3.95 1.31
N SER A 66 -12.07 -4.00 0.10
CA SER A 66 -12.69 -4.63 -1.07
C SER A 66 -12.10 -6.01 -1.40
N GLU A 67 -12.96 -6.94 -1.83
CA GLU A 67 -12.53 -8.27 -2.32
C GLU A 67 -11.62 -8.17 -3.55
N ALA A 68 -11.86 -7.17 -4.40
CA ALA A 68 -11.01 -6.89 -5.56
C ALA A 68 -9.56 -6.57 -5.16
N ALA A 69 -9.36 -5.89 -4.02
CA ALA A 69 -8.02 -5.65 -3.48
C ALA A 69 -7.35 -6.95 -3.02
N LEU A 70 -8.06 -7.83 -2.32
CA LEU A 70 -7.53 -9.13 -1.89
C LEU A 70 -7.09 -9.97 -3.10
N HIS A 71 -7.93 -10.09 -4.13
CA HIS A 71 -7.59 -10.81 -5.35
C HIS A 71 -6.42 -10.18 -6.11
N ALA A 72 -6.29 -8.85 -6.12
CA ALA A 72 -5.16 -8.19 -6.75
C ALA A 72 -3.85 -8.46 -6.01
N ILE A 73 -3.88 -8.48 -4.67
CA ILE A 73 -2.73 -8.79 -3.82
C ILE A 73 -2.32 -10.25 -4.01
N GLU A 74 -3.27 -11.19 -3.96
CA GLU A 74 -3.02 -12.61 -4.13
C GLU A 74 -2.37 -12.94 -5.49
N ARG A 75 -2.91 -12.37 -6.57
CA ARG A 75 -2.37 -12.55 -7.93
C ARG A 75 -0.93 -12.08 -8.07
N ASP A 76 -0.56 -10.98 -7.41
CA ASP A 76 0.76 -10.36 -7.53
C ASP A 76 1.69 -10.70 -6.34
N ALA A 77 1.30 -11.63 -5.46
CA ALA A 77 1.95 -11.91 -4.17
C ALA A 77 3.46 -12.17 -4.27
N GLN A 78 3.91 -12.84 -5.34
CA GLN A 78 5.32 -13.17 -5.55
C GLN A 78 6.21 -11.93 -5.80
N ARG A 79 5.62 -10.77 -6.14
CA ARG A 79 6.32 -9.51 -6.39
C ARG A 79 6.23 -8.54 -5.22
N ILE A 80 5.34 -8.80 -4.26
CA ILE A 80 5.03 -7.91 -3.14
C ILE A 80 5.99 -8.19 -1.98
N ALA A 81 6.72 -7.17 -1.57
CA ALA A 81 7.55 -7.18 -0.38
C ALA A 81 6.71 -7.05 0.90
N LEU A 82 5.71 -6.16 0.88
CA LEU A 82 4.78 -5.97 1.98
C LEU A 82 3.45 -5.34 1.53
N VAL A 83 2.43 -5.57 2.34
CA VAL A 83 1.21 -4.76 2.38
C VAL A 83 1.22 -3.94 3.67
N ILE A 84 1.15 -2.61 3.58
CA ILE A 84 1.06 -1.72 4.75
C ILE A 84 -0.39 -1.27 4.88
N VAL A 85 -0.96 -1.51 6.07
CA VAL A 85 -2.37 -1.26 6.36
C VAL A 85 -2.49 -0.35 7.58
N GLU A 86 -3.43 0.58 7.52
CA GLU A 86 -3.94 1.33 8.67
C GLU A 86 -5.27 0.66 9.08
N PRO A 87 -5.29 -0.25 10.08
CA PRO A 87 -6.45 -1.12 10.33
C PRO A 87 -7.76 -0.39 10.65
N VAL A 88 -7.65 0.82 11.19
CA VAL A 88 -8.75 1.78 11.30
C VAL A 88 -8.19 3.10 10.79
N GLN A 89 -8.62 3.50 9.59
CA GLN A 89 -8.11 4.71 8.95
C GLN A 89 -8.57 5.96 9.71
N SER A 90 -7.62 6.80 10.12
CA SER A 90 -7.86 8.09 10.77
C SER A 90 -8.82 9.00 9.98
N ARG A 91 -8.83 8.91 8.65
CA ARG A 91 -9.75 9.64 7.76
C ARG A 91 -11.16 9.05 7.69
N HIS A 92 -11.35 7.78 8.08
CA HIS A 92 -12.64 7.09 8.00
C HIS A 92 -12.82 6.11 9.18
N PRO A 93 -12.86 6.59 10.44
CA PRO A 93 -12.82 5.74 11.63
C PRO A 93 -14.07 4.85 11.82
N SER A 94 -15.18 5.17 11.13
CA SER A 94 -16.39 4.34 11.08
C SER A 94 -16.23 3.07 10.21
N LEU A 95 -15.27 3.05 9.29
CA LEU A 95 -14.96 1.88 8.49
C LEU A 95 -13.97 0.99 9.23
N GLN A 96 -14.45 -0.14 9.76
CA GLN A 96 -13.65 -1.11 10.52
C GLN A 96 -13.82 -2.51 9.92
N PRO A 97 -13.18 -2.79 8.77
CA PRO A 97 -13.42 -4.01 8.01
C PRO A 97 -12.60 -5.18 8.60
N VAL A 98 -13.02 -5.68 9.76
CA VAL A 98 -12.30 -6.72 10.53
C VAL A 98 -12.01 -7.95 9.69
N GLU A 99 -13.01 -8.46 8.97
CA GLU A 99 -12.85 -9.65 8.12
C GLU A 99 -11.84 -9.41 6.98
N PHE A 100 -11.85 -8.23 6.35
CA PHE A 100 -10.85 -7.88 5.35
C PHE A 100 -9.42 -7.91 5.91
N VAL A 101 -9.20 -7.35 7.11
CA VAL A 101 -7.87 -7.33 7.73
C VAL A 101 -7.42 -8.75 8.11
N ARG A 102 -8.34 -9.62 8.55
CA ARG A 102 -8.05 -11.04 8.80
C ARG A 102 -7.66 -11.77 7.52
N ARG A 103 -8.46 -11.62 6.46
CA ARG A 103 -8.18 -12.23 5.14
C ARG A 103 -6.85 -11.75 4.57
N LEU A 104 -6.54 -10.46 4.71
CA LEU A 104 -5.25 -9.91 4.30
C LEU A 104 -4.05 -10.57 5.01
N ARG A 105 -4.22 -11.04 6.26
CA ARG A 105 -3.17 -11.73 7.00
C ARG A 105 -2.97 -13.19 6.55
N GLU A 106 -3.97 -13.79 5.93
CA GLU A 106 -3.91 -15.17 5.43
C GLU A 106 -3.19 -15.30 4.08
N LEU A 107 -3.11 -14.19 3.32
CA LEU A 107 -2.38 -14.08 2.06
C LEU A 107 -0.85 -14.04 2.27
#